data_AF-A0A9D8FDL8-F1
#
_entry.id   AF-A0A9D8FDL8-F1
#
_cell.length_a   1.000
_cell.length_b   1.000
_cell.length_c   1.000
_cell.angle_alpha   90.00
_cell.angle_beta   90.00
_cell.angle_gamma   90.00
#
_symmetry.space_group_name_H-M   'P 1'
#
loop_
_entity.id
_entity.type
_entity.pdbx_description
1 polymer ?
#
loop_
_entity_poly.entity_id
_entity_poly.type
_entity_poly.pdbx_seq_one_letter_code
_entity_poly.pdbx_strand_id
1 'polypeptide(L)'
;MNCSLIITTYNWPEALELVLTTAVEQSEQPNEIIIADDGSSKDTEILVSAFSNKTAVPIVHSWQEDNGFRLSKSRNIAIAKARFEYIIVADGDMLLHKDFVKDHKKCARRGVYVQGSRALLQSKFTKKILKTKKIKIPSFFSNEVKNKLNIFRIPFISTMLCRKNNQNMSRIRGCNFSLFKDDIIKVNGFNEEFTTWGKEDSEFVKRLFNAGIYRKNLKFSALQYHLYHKEGSANDNNISILNNTINNNLIWCQDGINQYLDS
;
A
#
# COMPACT_ATOMS: atom_id res chain seq x y z
N MET A 1 6.44 2.65 18.61
CA MET A 1 5.09 2.93 18.05
C MET A 1 4.56 1.64 17.47
N ASN A 2 3.26 1.37 17.64
CA ASN A 2 2.63 0.18 17.08
C ASN A 2 2.04 0.49 15.70
N CYS A 3 1.94 -0.52 14.83
CA CYS A 3 1.38 -0.35 13.50
C CYS A 3 0.68 -1.59 12.97
N SER A 4 -0.33 -1.36 12.12
CA SER A 4 -1.00 -2.38 11.32
C SER A 4 -0.46 -2.32 9.89
N LEU A 5 0.01 -3.45 9.36
CA LEU A 5 0.40 -3.58 7.96
C LEU A 5 -0.80 -4.10 7.16
N ILE A 6 -1.32 -3.29 6.26
CA ILE A 6 -2.41 -3.66 5.36
C ILE A 6 -1.83 -4.08 4.02
N ILE A 7 -2.19 -5.26 3.54
CA ILE A 7 -1.78 -5.80 2.25
C ILE A 7 -3.03 -6.01 1.41
N THR A 8 -3.18 -5.27 0.31
CA THR A 8 -4.31 -5.44 -0.62
C THR A 8 -4.12 -6.68 -1.49
N THR A 9 -5.18 -7.37 -1.89
CA THR A 9 -5.06 -8.51 -2.80
C THR A 9 -6.34 -8.74 -3.59
N TYR A 10 -6.19 -9.35 -4.77
CA TYR A 10 -7.28 -9.80 -5.62
C TYR A 10 -6.79 -10.91 -6.56
N ASN A 11 -7.27 -12.14 -6.36
CA ASN A 11 -7.12 -13.30 -7.26
C ASN A 11 -5.69 -13.55 -7.79
N TRP A 12 -4.66 -13.35 -6.96
CA TRP A 12 -3.26 -13.67 -7.29
C TRP A 12 -2.50 -14.29 -6.10
N PRO A 13 -2.89 -15.49 -5.66
CA PRO A 13 -2.33 -16.13 -4.46
C PRO A 13 -0.82 -16.38 -4.56
N GLU A 14 -0.26 -16.65 -5.75
CA GLU A 14 1.19 -16.89 -5.90
C GLU A 14 2.02 -15.63 -5.66
N ALA A 15 1.50 -14.45 -6.02
CA ALA A 15 2.15 -13.19 -5.68
C ALA A 15 2.01 -12.92 -4.18
N LEU A 16 0.79 -13.08 -3.63
CA LEU A 16 0.53 -12.85 -2.22
C LEU A 16 1.38 -13.73 -1.31
N GLU A 17 1.64 -14.99 -1.68
CA GLU A 17 2.52 -15.90 -0.95
C GLU A 17 3.92 -15.31 -0.75
N LEU A 18 4.48 -14.71 -1.80
CA LEU A 18 5.79 -14.08 -1.74
C LEU A 18 5.77 -12.79 -0.93
N VAL A 19 4.71 -11.99 -1.08
CA VAL A 19 4.54 -10.76 -0.29
C VAL A 19 4.44 -11.08 1.19
N LEU A 20 3.59 -12.04 1.57
CA LEU A 20 3.45 -12.53 2.95
C LEU A 20 4.77 -13.06 3.50
N THR A 21 5.53 -13.82 2.70
CA THR A 21 6.88 -14.28 3.07
C THR A 21 7.77 -13.09 3.47
N THR A 22 7.82 -12.04 2.65
CA THR A 22 8.61 -10.84 3.01
C THR A 22 8.02 -10.02 4.16
N ALA A 23 6.70 -10.07 4.37
CA ALA A 23 6.01 -9.33 5.41
C ALA A 23 6.24 -9.93 6.80
N VAL A 24 6.36 -11.25 6.91
CA VAL A 24 6.66 -11.94 8.18
C VAL A 24 8.16 -12.01 8.48
N GLU A 25 9.03 -11.76 7.50
CA GLU A 25 10.50 -11.72 7.66
C GLU A 25 11.05 -10.30 7.91
N GLN A 26 10.21 -9.36 8.36
CA GLN A 26 10.65 -8.01 8.66
C GLN A 26 11.62 -7.96 9.85
N SER A 27 12.66 -7.14 9.72
CA SER A 27 13.62 -6.85 10.81
C SER A 27 12.99 -6.16 12.01
N GLU A 28 11.88 -5.46 11.78
CA GLU A 28 11.01 -4.92 12.81
C GLU A 28 9.59 -5.31 12.41
N GLN A 29 8.97 -6.17 13.19
CA GLN A 29 7.66 -6.73 12.87
C GLN A 29 6.56 -5.67 13.01
N PRO A 30 5.52 -5.69 12.14
CA PRO A 30 4.28 -5.00 12.45
C PRO A 30 3.58 -5.70 13.62
N ASN A 31 2.66 -5.02 14.28
CA ASN A 31 1.91 -5.61 15.39
C ASN A 31 0.77 -6.52 14.90
N GLU A 32 0.33 -6.30 13.67
CA GLU A 32 -0.59 -7.18 12.95
C GLU A 32 -0.45 -6.97 11.44
N ILE A 33 -0.89 -7.96 10.68
CA ILE A 33 -1.06 -7.90 9.24
C ILE A 33 -2.55 -8.06 8.93
N ILE A 34 -3.10 -7.19 8.08
CA ILE A 34 -4.49 -7.29 7.63
C ILE A 34 -4.48 -7.45 6.11
N ILE A 35 -5.02 -8.56 5.63
CA ILE A 35 -5.16 -8.83 4.20
C ILE A 35 -6.48 -8.23 3.74
N ALA A 36 -6.40 -7.11 3.03
CA ALA A 36 -7.54 -6.42 2.42
C ALA A 36 -7.86 -7.11 1.09
N ASP A 37 -8.78 -8.07 1.13
CA ASP A 37 -9.07 -8.96 0.01
C ASP A 37 -10.38 -8.54 -0.69
N ASP A 38 -10.26 -8.10 -1.94
CA ASP A 38 -11.35 -7.59 -2.77
C ASP A 38 -12.10 -8.71 -3.52
N GLY A 39 -12.47 -9.79 -2.83
CA GLY A 39 -13.25 -10.88 -3.44
C GLY A 39 -12.43 -11.99 -4.08
N SER A 40 -11.25 -12.32 -3.55
CA SER A 40 -10.50 -13.47 -4.06
C SER A 40 -11.21 -14.81 -3.77
N SER A 41 -10.82 -15.84 -4.54
CA SER A 41 -11.25 -17.22 -4.36
C SER A 41 -10.77 -17.85 -3.03
N LYS A 42 -11.29 -19.05 -2.75
CA LYS A 42 -10.93 -19.85 -1.57
C LYS A 42 -9.42 -20.14 -1.45
N ASP A 43 -8.68 -20.16 -2.56
CA ASP A 43 -7.24 -20.40 -2.56
C ASP A 43 -6.49 -19.33 -1.77
N THR A 44 -6.93 -18.07 -1.85
CA THR A 44 -6.36 -16.97 -1.05
C THR A 44 -6.64 -17.16 0.44
N GLU A 45 -7.85 -17.58 0.82
CA GLU A 45 -8.19 -17.85 2.23
C GLU A 45 -7.34 -18.99 2.82
N ILE A 46 -7.15 -20.08 2.07
CA ILE A 46 -6.31 -21.21 2.46
C ILE A 46 -4.86 -20.74 2.66
N LEU A 47 -4.35 -19.93 1.73
CA LEU A 47 -3.01 -19.36 1.81
C LEU A 47 -2.84 -18.49 3.06
N VAL A 48 -3.76 -17.55 3.31
CA VAL A 48 -3.72 -16.65 4.47
C VAL A 48 -3.79 -17.45 5.77
N SER A 49 -4.66 -18.45 5.85
CA SER A 49 -4.77 -19.36 7.01
C SER A 49 -3.47 -20.12 7.27
N ALA A 50 -2.82 -20.60 6.20
CA ALA A 50 -1.54 -21.30 6.31
C ALA A 50 -0.41 -20.41 6.83
N PHE A 51 -0.40 -19.11 6.48
CA PHE A 51 0.56 -18.15 7.02
C PHE A 51 0.25 -17.79 8.47
N SER A 52 -1.03 -17.59 8.82
CA SER A 52 -1.46 -17.27 10.19
C SER A 52 -0.96 -18.32 11.20
N ASN A 53 -0.95 -19.60 10.81
CA ASN A 53 -0.45 -20.70 11.63
C ASN A 53 1.09 -20.78 11.73
N LYS A 54 1.84 -20.04 10.91
CA LYS A 54 3.31 -20.11 10.81
C LYS A 54 4.04 -18.94 11.45
N THR A 55 3.35 -17.85 11.79
CA THR A 55 3.95 -16.65 12.35
C THR A 55 3.32 -16.28 13.68
N ALA A 56 4.09 -15.62 14.55
CA ALA A 56 3.57 -15.03 15.78
C ALA A 56 2.85 -13.70 15.52
N VAL A 57 3.04 -13.07 14.35
CA VAL A 57 2.34 -11.84 13.99
C VAL A 57 0.90 -12.18 13.62
N PRO A 58 -0.12 -11.63 14.30
CA PRO A 58 -1.51 -11.88 13.97
C PRO A 58 -1.82 -11.47 12.52
N ILE A 59 -2.41 -12.39 11.76
CA ILE A 59 -2.89 -12.13 10.40
C ILE A 59 -4.41 -12.17 10.40
N VAL A 60 -5.04 -11.07 10.00
CA VAL A 60 -6.49 -10.93 9.85
C VAL A 60 -6.82 -10.96 8.36
N HIS A 61 -7.68 -11.88 7.94
CA HIS A 61 -8.22 -11.89 6.58
C HIS A 61 -9.47 -11.02 6.52
N SER A 62 -9.36 -9.84 5.92
CA SER A 62 -10.50 -8.95 5.67
C SER A 62 -11.00 -9.13 4.26
N TRP A 63 -11.87 -10.12 4.08
CA TRP A 63 -12.51 -10.44 2.81
C TRP A 63 -13.85 -9.71 2.65
N GLN A 64 -14.16 -9.33 1.41
CA GLN A 64 -15.48 -8.89 0.96
C GLN A 64 -15.90 -9.70 -0.27
N GLU A 65 -17.18 -9.73 -0.59
CA GLU A 65 -17.69 -10.41 -1.80
C GLU A 65 -17.02 -9.90 -3.09
N ASP A 66 -17.02 -10.69 -4.15
CA ASP A 66 -16.54 -10.25 -5.47
C ASP A 66 -17.70 -9.61 -6.25
N ASN A 67 -17.73 -8.27 -6.28
CA ASN A 67 -18.67 -7.50 -7.11
C ASN A 67 -17.90 -6.51 -7.99
N GLY A 68 -16.83 -6.98 -8.63
CA GLY A 68 -15.96 -6.17 -9.46
C GLY A 68 -14.94 -5.35 -8.66
N PHE A 69 -14.26 -4.41 -9.32
CA PHE A 69 -13.17 -3.65 -8.73
C PHE A 69 -13.67 -2.71 -7.63
N ARG A 70 -13.34 -3.01 -6.36
CA ARG A 70 -13.76 -2.25 -5.19
C ARG A 70 -12.61 -2.12 -4.19
N LEU A 71 -11.42 -1.83 -4.71
CA LEU A 71 -10.18 -1.64 -3.94
C LEU A 71 -10.32 -0.59 -2.83
N SER A 72 -10.98 0.54 -3.10
CA SER A 72 -11.25 1.58 -2.10
C SER A 72 -12.02 1.03 -0.90
N LYS A 73 -13.08 0.24 -1.17
CA LYS A 73 -13.90 -0.40 -0.15
C LYS A 73 -13.10 -1.41 0.66
N SER A 74 -12.35 -2.29 -0.02
CA SER A 74 -11.51 -3.29 0.63
C SER A 74 -10.46 -2.64 1.55
N ARG A 75 -9.82 -1.55 1.09
CA ARG A 75 -8.92 -0.73 1.92
C ARG A 75 -9.64 -0.14 3.14
N ASN A 76 -10.81 0.48 2.96
CA ASN A 76 -11.57 1.08 4.05
C ASN A 76 -11.96 0.06 5.13
N ILE A 77 -12.49 -1.12 4.75
CA ILE A 77 -12.85 -2.18 5.69
C ILE A 77 -11.62 -2.65 6.48
N ALA A 78 -10.49 -2.87 5.79
CA ALA A 78 -9.26 -3.30 6.45
C ALA A 78 -8.68 -2.24 7.40
N ILE A 79 -8.72 -0.95 7.01
CA ILE A 79 -8.28 0.15 7.86
C ILE A 79 -9.21 0.30 9.07
N ALA A 80 -10.53 0.13 8.90
CA ALA A 80 -11.49 0.19 9.98
C ALA A 80 -11.19 -0.90 11.04
N LYS A 81 -10.93 -2.13 10.59
CA LYS A 81 -10.52 -3.28 11.43
C LYS A 81 -9.13 -3.13 12.09
N ALA A 82 -8.28 -2.22 11.62
CA ALA A 82 -6.94 -2.04 12.17
C ALA A 82 -6.99 -1.58 13.63
N ARG A 83 -6.29 -2.31 14.51
CA ARG A 83 -6.26 -2.04 15.96
C ARG A 83 -5.22 -1.00 16.36
N PHE A 84 -4.24 -0.73 15.51
CA PHE A 84 -3.13 0.17 15.84
C PHE A 84 -3.24 1.50 15.11
N GLU A 85 -2.72 2.54 15.75
CA GLU A 85 -2.88 3.94 15.31
C GLU A 85 -2.12 4.27 14.01
N TYR A 86 -1.08 3.51 13.68
CA TYR A 86 -0.27 3.76 12.49
C TYR A 86 -0.52 2.71 11.43
N ILE A 87 -0.95 3.15 10.25
CA ILE A 87 -1.31 2.29 9.13
C ILE A 87 -0.16 2.33 8.11
N ILE A 88 0.31 1.16 7.71
CA ILE A 88 1.24 0.97 6.60
C ILE A 88 0.50 0.17 5.53
N VAL A 89 0.50 0.61 4.28
CA VAL A 89 -0.20 -0.05 3.17
C VAL A 89 0.78 -0.50 2.11
N ALA A 90 0.62 -1.76 1.69
CA ALA A 90 1.29 -2.38 0.56
C ALA A 90 0.26 -3.06 -0.36
N ASP A 91 0.59 -3.21 -1.64
CA ASP A 91 -0.21 -4.03 -2.56
C ASP A 91 0.30 -5.48 -2.60
N GLY A 92 -0.58 -6.42 -2.94
CA GLY A 92 -0.34 -7.88 -2.94
C GLY A 92 0.65 -8.38 -4.01
N ASP A 93 1.22 -7.46 -4.78
CA ASP A 93 2.25 -7.67 -5.79
C ASP A 93 3.57 -6.94 -5.45
N MET A 94 3.71 -6.44 -4.22
CA MET A 94 4.87 -5.69 -3.74
C MET A 94 5.69 -6.53 -2.75
N LEU A 95 6.82 -7.10 -3.20
CA LEU A 95 7.76 -7.75 -2.27
C LEU A 95 8.40 -6.69 -1.36
N LEU A 96 8.37 -6.89 -0.06
CA LEU A 96 8.82 -5.90 0.92
C LEU A 96 10.31 -6.08 1.20
N HIS A 97 11.07 -4.98 1.24
CA HIS A 97 12.44 -5.04 1.75
C HIS A 97 12.43 -5.39 3.25
N LYS A 98 13.47 -6.06 3.76
CA LYS A 98 13.55 -6.51 5.18
C LYS A 98 13.38 -5.40 6.23
N ASP A 99 13.65 -4.16 5.85
CA ASP A 99 13.57 -2.98 6.72
C ASP A 99 12.37 -2.08 6.36
N PHE A 100 11.39 -2.59 5.60
CA PHE A 100 10.26 -1.81 5.09
C PHE A 100 9.41 -1.21 6.23
N VAL A 101 8.98 -2.03 7.18
CA VAL A 101 8.18 -1.58 8.34
C VAL A 101 8.99 -0.62 9.20
N LYS A 102 10.25 -0.96 9.49
CA LYS A 102 11.20 -0.11 10.23
C LYS A 102 11.32 1.29 9.62
N ASP A 103 11.48 1.36 8.30
CA ASP A 103 11.68 2.62 7.58
C ASP A 103 10.42 3.51 7.64
N HIS A 104 9.22 2.93 7.51
CA HIS A 104 7.96 3.66 7.68
C HIS A 104 7.80 4.18 9.12
N LYS A 105 8.02 3.33 10.13
CA LYS A 105 7.90 3.71 11.55
C LYS A 105 8.87 4.82 11.93
N LYS A 106 10.10 4.80 11.40
CA LYS A 106 11.11 5.84 11.65
C LYS A 106 10.66 7.24 11.20
N CYS A 107 9.81 7.33 10.18
CA CYS A 107 9.34 8.59 9.60
C CYS A 107 7.89 8.93 9.93
N ALA A 108 7.26 8.15 10.81
CA ALA A 108 5.91 8.37 11.26
C ALA A 108 5.76 9.73 11.96
N ARG A 109 4.78 10.51 11.52
CA ARG A 109 4.37 11.76 12.17
C ARG A 109 2.91 12.03 11.84
N ARG A 110 2.12 12.48 12.83
CA ARG A 110 0.75 12.95 12.61
C ARG A 110 0.75 14.14 11.64
N GLY A 111 -0.30 14.25 10.82
CA GLY A 111 -0.38 15.24 9.74
C GLY A 111 0.59 14.97 8.58
N VAL A 112 1.11 13.74 8.46
CA VAL A 112 2.01 13.36 7.36
C VAL A 112 1.62 12.04 6.71
N TYR A 113 1.43 12.12 5.40
CA TYR A 113 1.42 10.98 4.49
C TYR A 113 2.85 10.63 4.06
N VAL A 114 3.34 9.46 4.45
CA VAL A 114 4.68 8.97 4.13
C VAL A 114 4.59 8.06 2.92
N GLN A 115 5.36 8.33 1.87
CA GLN A 115 5.36 7.55 0.63
C GLN A 115 6.72 6.88 0.41
N GLY A 116 6.72 5.55 0.24
CA GLY A 116 7.95 4.78 0.01
C GLY A 116 8.40 4.71 -1.45
N SER A 117 9.49 3.99 -1.66
CA SER A 117 10.08 3.78 -2.98
C SER A 117 9.73 2.40 -3.53
N ARG A 118 9.55 2.29 -4.85
CA ARG A 118 9.32 1.00 -5.54
C ARG A 118 10.32 0.78 -6.66
N ALA A 119 10.88 -0.41 -6.74
CA ALA A 119 11.63 -0.93 -7.87
C ALA A 119 10.68 -1.76 -8.76
N LEU A 120 10.68 -1.49 -10.06
CA LEU A 120 9.79 -2.12 -11.04
C LEU A 120 10.50 -3.33 -11.65
N LEU A 121 10.16 -4.54 -11.19
CA LEU A 121 10.74 -5.75 -11.74
C LEU A 121 10.27 -5.95 -13.19
N GLN A 122 11.07 -6.66 -13.98
CA GLN A 122 10.74 -7.01 -15.35
C GLN A 122 10.06 -8.39 -15.44
N SER A 123 9.26 -8.60 -16.48
CA SER A 123 8.43 -9.80 -16.66
C SER A 123 9.21 -11.12 -16.54
N LYS A 124 10.38 -11.24 -17.20
CA LYS A 124 11.22 -12.45 -17.14
C LYS A 124 11.67 -12.77 -15.72
N PHE A 125 12.05 -11.75 -14.96
CA PHE A 125 12.52 -11.90 -13.58
C PHE A 125 11.36 -12.25 -12.63
N THR A 126 10.21 -11.58 -12.80
CA THR A 126 8.99 -11.87 -12.05
C THR A 126 8.55 -13.33 -12.23
N LYS A 127 8.49 -13.84 -13.47
CA LYS A 127 8.17 -15.24 -13.76
C LYS A 127 9.15 -16.21 -13.09
N LYS A 128 10.44 -15.86 -13.05
CA LYS A 128 11.48 -16.67 -12.38
C LYS A 128 11.27 -16.71 -10.87
N ILE A 129 10.97 -15.57 -10.23
CA ILE A 129 10.71 -15.52 -8.79
C ILE A 129 9.46 -16.34 -8.46
N LEU A 130 8.35 -16.14 -9.16
CA LEU A 130 7.10 -16.88 -8.94
C LEU A 130 7.31 -18.40 -9.09
N LYS A 131 8.02 -18.84 -10.13
CA LYS A 131 8.30 -20.27 -10.35
C LYS A 131 9.20 -20.88 -9.28
N THR A 132 10.23 -20.15 -8.84
CA THR A 132 11.24 -20.71 -7.92
C THR A 132 10.91 -20.46 -6.45
N LYS A 133 9.98 -19.54 -6.16
CA LYS A 133 9.71 -18.96 -4.84
C LYS A 133 10.94 -18.41 -4.11
N LYS A 134 12.03 -18.14 -4.85
CA LYS A 134 13.28 -17.61 -4.29
C LYS A 134 13.33 -16.11 -4.49
N ILE A 135 13.11 -15.39 -3.39
CA ILE A 135 13.20 -13.92 -3.36
C ILE A 135 14.67 -13.53 -3.41
N LYS A 136 15.05 -12.83 -4.49
CA LYS A 136 16.40 -12.29 -4.66
C LYS A 136 16.31 -10.82 -5.01
N ILE A 137 17.16 -10.02 -4.36
CA ILE A 137 17.30 -8.62 -4.73
C ILE A 137 17.92 -8.56 -6.14
N PRO A 138 17.28 -7.86 -7.08
CA PRO A 138 17.80 -7.73 -8.44
C PRO A 138 19.14 -7.00 -8.46
N SER A 139 20.03 -7.38 -9.38
CA SER A 139 21.33 -6.73 -9.53
C SER A 139 21.21 -5.40 -10.28
N PHE A 140 21.97 -4.38 -9.87
CA PHE A 140 22.00 -3.06 -10.52
C PHE A 140 22.36 -3.14 -12.01
N PHE A 141 23.31 -4.01 -12.37
CA PHE A 141 23.78 -4.13 -13.76
C PHE A 141 22.86 -5.02 -14.61
N SER A 142 21.92 -5.72 -14.00
CA SER A 142 20.98 -6.58 -14.72
C SER A 142 19.87 -5.77 -15.44
N ASN A 143 19.16 -6.45 -16.33
CA ASN A 143 17.90 -5.98 -16.92
C ASN A 143 16.68 -6.46 -16.12
N GLU A 144 16.85 -6.81 -14.85
CA GLU A 144 15.77 -7.33 -13.99
C GLU A 144 14.88 -6.22 -13.43
N VAL A 145 15.34 -4.96 -13.44
CA VAL A 145 14.63 -3.77 -12.92
C VAL A 145 14.70 -2.60 -13.89
N LYS A 146 13.56 -1.93 -14.11
CA LYS A 146 13.47 -0.74 -14.97
C LYS A 146 14.15 0.49 -14.37
N ASN A 147 13.88 0.78 -13.10
CA ASN A 147 14.32 1.97 -12.38
C ASN A 147 15.40 1.62 -11.32
N LYS A 148 16.60 1.33 -11.82
CA LYS A 148 17.72 0.72 -11.08
C LYS A 148 18.09 1.43 -9.77
N LEU A 149 18.00 2.76 -9.68
CA LEU A 149 18.34 3.49 -8.45
C LEU A 149 17.43 3.14 -7.26
N ASN A 150 16.21 2.66 -7.51
CA ASN A 150 15.24 2.34 -6.46
C ASN A 150 15.47 0.96 -5.80
N ILE A 151 16.54 0.24 -6.17
CA ILE A 151 16.93 -1.00 -5.49
C ILE A 151 17.82 -0.73 -4.26
N PHE A 152 18.43 0.45 -4.16
CA PHE A 152 19.37 0.78 -3.10
C PHE A 152 18.67 1.37 -1.90
N ARG A 153 18.91 0.76 -0.74
CA ARG A 153 18.51 1.33 0.55
C ARG A 153 19.67 2.13 1.13
N ILE A 154 19.48 3.44 1.26
CA ILE A 154 20.47 4.37 1.81
C ILE A 154 19.77 5.26 2.86
N PRO A 155 19.63 4.77 4.11
CA PRO A 155 18.79 5.42 5.12
C PRO A 155 19.24 6.83 5.51
N PHE A 156 20.55 7.08 5.46
CA PHE A 156 21.12 8.39 5.76
C PHE A 156 20.62 9.45 4.75
N ILE A 157 20.74 9.18 3.45
CA ILE A 157 20.24 10.06 2.39
C ILE A 157 18.71 10.20 2.49
N SER A 158 18.01 9.10 2.76
CA SER A 158 16.55 9.14 2.93
C SER A 158 16.12 10.10 4.03
N THR A 159 16.79 10.03 5.19
CA THR A 159 16.50 10.89 6.35
C THR A 159 16.71 12.37 6.00
N MET A 160 17.70 12.71 5.17
CA MET A 160 17.94 14.08 4.71
C MET A 160 16.85 14.56 3.75
N LEU A 161 16.45 13.73 2.79
CA LEU A 161 15.42 14.06 1.79
C LEU A 161 14.01 14.12 2.38
N CYS A 162 13.73 13.32 3.41
CA CYS A 162 12.45 13.24 4.11
C CYS A 162 12.10 14.51 4.90
N ARG A 163 13.01 15.49 5.03
CA ARG A 163 12.77 16.71 5.81
C ARG A 163 11.77 17.68 5.17
N LYS A 164 11.60 17.65 3.85
CA LYS A 164 10.74 18.62 3.13
C LYS A 164 9.30 18.13 3.04
N ASN A 165 8.41 18.83 3.74
CA ASN A 165 6.97 18.69 3.54
C ASN A 165 6.60 19.25 2.15
N ASN A 166 5.74 18.55 1.41
CA ASN A 166 5.20 19.05 0.15
C ASN A 166 3.79 18.51 -0.08
N GLN A 167 2.99 19.22 -0.87
CA GLN A 167 1.65 18.81 -1.31
C GLN A 167 1.61 18.63 -2.83
N ASN A 168 2.72 18.17 -3.41
CA ASN A 168 2.82 18.01 -4.86
C ASN A 168 2.10 16.72 -5.29
N MET A 169 1.11 16.85 -6.18
CA MET A 169 0.31 15.73 -6.70
C MET A 169 1.04 14.81 -7.68
N SER A 170 2.23 15.18 -8.16
CA SER A 170 3.00 14.32 -9.04
C SER A 170 3.50 13.08 -8.32
N ARG A 171 3.38 11.93 -9.00
CA ARG A 171 3.91 10.63 -8.56
C ARG A 171 3.37 10.16 -7.20
N ILE A 172 2.10 10.44 -6.91
CA ILE A 172 1.36 9.76 -5.83
C ILE A 172 1.30 8.26 -6.11
N ARG A 173 1.29 7.45 -5.05
CA ARG A 173 1.29 5.98 -5.12
C ARG A 173 0.43 5.38 -4.01
N GLY A 174 -0.65 4.71 -4.39
CA GLY A 174 -1.48 3.92 -3.46
C GLY A 174 -0.83 2.63 -2.94
N CYS A 175 0.30 2.22 -3.51
CA CYS A 175 0.89 0.89 -3.23
C CYS A 175 1.95 0.86 -2.11
N ASN A 176 2.39 2.02 -1.65
CA ASN A 176 3.51 2.15 -0.70
C ASN A 176 3.38 3.43 0.10
N PHE A 177 2.60 3.37 1.17
CA PHE A 177 2.45 4.53 2.03
C PHE A 177 2.16 4.18 3.47
N SER A 178 2.32 5.16 4.35
CA SER A 178 1.90 5.05 5.73
C SER A 178 1.49 6.40 6.31
N LEU A 179 0.54 6.38 7.24
CA LEU A 179 0.05 7.56 7.96
C LEU A 179 -0.73 7.12 9.22
N PHE A 180 -1.08 8.07 10.07
CA PHE A 180 -1.91 7.80 11.23
C PHE A 180 -3.36 7.52 10.80
N LYS A 181 -4.02 6.56 11.47
CA LYS A 181 -5.41 6.20 11.22
C LYS A 181 -6.33 7.42 11.35
N ASP A 182 -6.09 8.29 12.33
CA ASP A 182 -6.88 9.51 12.52
C ASP A 182 -6.78 10.47 11.31
N ASP A 183 -5.61 10.54 10.65
CA ASP A 183 -5.44 11.36 9.43
C ASP A 183 -6.25 10.78 8.26
N ILE A 184 -6.42 9.44 8.21
CA ILE A 184 -7.29 8.75 7.23
C ILE A 184 -8.76 9.04 7.54
N ILE A 185 -9.16 8.89 8.80
CA ILE A 185 -10.55 9.12 9.25
C ILE A 185 -10.95 10.58 9.03
N LYS A 186 -10.04 11.53 9.24
CA LYS A 186 -10.27 12.97 9.02
C LYS A 186 -10.82 13.31 7.63
N VAL A 187 -10.46 12.53 6.62
CA VAL A 187 -10.92 12.73 5.24
C VAL A 187 -11.98 11.74 4.79
N ASN A 188 -12.44 10.86 5.68
CA ASN A 188 -13.32 9.72 5.41
C ASN A 188 -12.69 8.59 4.58
N GLY A 189 -11.39 8.33 4.70
CA GLY A 189 -10.76 7.19 4.02
C GLY A 189 -10.76 7.30 2.49
N PHE A 190 -10.76 6.18 1.79
CA PHE A 190 -10.81 6.13 0.32
C PHE A 190 -12.25 6.36 -0.17
N ASN A 191 -12.41 7.08 -1.28
CA ASN A 191 -13.72 7.28 -1.90
C ASN A 191 -14.16 5.97 -2.60
N GLU A 192 -15.30 5.42 -2.20
CA GLU A 192 -15.84 4.16 -2.72
C GLU A 192 -16.60 4.28 -4.04
N GLU A 193 -16.82 5.52 -4.54
CA GLU A 193 -17.32 5.76 -5.90
C GLU A 193 -16.36 5.25 -6.98
N PHE A 194 -15.07 5.05 -6.63
CA PHE A 194 -14.07 4.44 -7.51
C PHE A 194 -14.32 2.93 -7.66
N THR A 195 -15.10 2.57 -8.67
CA THR A 195 -15.44 1.18 -9.06
C THR A 195 -14.59 0.66 -10.23
N THR A 196 -13.64 1.45 -10.71
CA THR A 196 -12.66 1.06 -11.73
C THR A 196 -11.27 1.50 -11.34
N TRP A 197 -10.26 0.87 -11.94
CA TRP A 197 -8.86 1.12 -11.59
C TRP A 197 -8.42 2.57 -11.86
N GLY A 198 -7.70 3.15 -10.90
CA GLY A 198 -6.89 4.35 -11.07
C GLY A 198 -7.54 5.64 -10.57
N LYS A 199 -6.66 6.56 -10.12
CA LYS A 199 -6.96 7.89 -9.53
C LYS A 199 -7.57 7.87 -8.14
N GLU A 200 -7.94 6.72 -7.60
CA GLU A 200 -8.46 6.58 -6.24
C GLU A 200 -7.41 6.99 -5.19
N ASP A 201 -6.14 6.65 -5.43
CA ASP A 201 -5.03 7.02 -4.57
C ASP A 201 -4.73 8.52 -4.60
N SER A 202 -4.84 9.11 -5.78
CA SER A 202 -4.56 10.51 -6.07
C SER A 202 -5.66 11.40 -5.49
N GLU A 203 -6.91 10.95 -5.58
CA GLU A 203 -8.07 11.63 -5.00
C GLU A 203 -7.98 11.61 -3.47
N PHE A 204 -7.69 10.45 -2.88
CA PHE A 204 -7.48 10.31 -1.44
C PHE A 204 -6.38 11.25 -0.93
N VAL A 205 -5.21 11.25 -1.57
CA VAL A 205 -4.11 12.13 -1.17
C VAL A 205 -4.43 13.61 -1.39
N LYS A 206 -5.21 13.94 -2.43
CA LYS A 206 -5.64 15.33 -2.64
C LYS A 206 -6.55 15.79 -1.49
N ARG A 207 -7.49 14.96 -1.02
CA ARG A 207 -8.29 15.28 0.18
C ARG A 207 -7.42 15.45 1.42
N LEU A 208 -6.42 14.58 1.63
CA LEU A 208 -5.44 14.76 2.71
C LEU A 208 -4.74 16.12 2.63
N PHE A 209 -4.30 16.53 1.44
CA PHE A 209 -3.64 17.83 1.25
C PHE A 209 -4.58 19.00 1.53
N ASN A 210 -5.83 18.93 1.07
CA ASN A 210 -6.85 19.93 1.37
C ASN A 210 -7.13 20.01 2.89
N ALA A 211 -6.98 18.90 3.61
CA ALA A 211 -7.11 18.82 5.08
C ALA A 211 -5.87 19.30 5.87
N GLY A 212 -4.84 19.84 5.20
CA GLY A 212 -3.61 20.32 5.82
C GLY A 212 -2.57 19.23 6.11
N ILE A 213 -2.72 18.03 5.55
CA ILE A 213 -1.74 16.94 5.67
C ILE A 213 -0.68 17.10 4.58
N TYR A 214 0.56 16.72 4.88
CA TYR A 214 1.68 16.86 3.96
C TYR A 214 2.25 15.52 3.55
N ARG A 215 2.81 15.44 2.35
CA ARG A 215 3.58 14.26 1.93
C ARG A 215 5.05 14.39 2.30
N LYS A 216 5.63 13.27 2.75
CA LYS A 216 7.08 13.02 2.80
C LYS A 216 7.46 11.80 1.97
N ASN A 217 8.50 11.93 1.15
CA ASN A 217 8.96 10.84 0.30
C ASN A 217 10.18 10.15 0.92
N LEU A 218 10.07 8.85 1.21
CA LEU A 218 11.16 7.99 1.64
C LEU A 218 11.94 7.48 0.44
N LYS A 219 12.65 8.38 -0.25
CA LYS A 219 13.58 7.96 -1.31
C LYS A 219 14.71 7.14 -0.68
N PHE A 220 15.08 6.01 -1.28
CA PHE A 220 16.11 5.09 -0.77
C PHE A 220 15.81 4.44 0.60
N SER A 221 14.53 4.38 1.00
CA SER A 221 14.05 3.64 2.18
C SER A 221 12.61 3.20 1.94
N ALA A 222 12.07 2.35 2.82
CA ALA A 222 10.74 1.75 2.63
C ALA A 222 10.60 1.14 1.22
N LEU A 223 11.62 0.38 0.83
CA LEU A 223 11.71 -0.18 -0.52
C LEU A 223 10.72 -1.33 -0.69
N GLN A 224 10.12 -1.38 -1.87
CA GLN A 224 9.36 -2.52 -2.36
C GLN A 224 9.83 -2.90 -3.77
N TYR A 225 9.64 -4.16 -4.13
CA TYR A 225 9.88 -4.68 -5.47
C TYR A 225 8.56 -5.12 -6.09
N HIS A 226 8.10 -4.34 -7.06
CA HIS A 226 6.84 -4.56 -7.75
C HIS A 226 6.98 -5.70 -8.74
N LEU A 227 6.23 -6.78 -8.52
CA LEU A 227 6.11 -7.88 -9.46
C LEU A 227 5.45 -7.37 -10.74
N TYR A 228 6.02 -7.71 -11.89
CA TYR A 228 5.50 -7.25 -13.16
C TYR A 228 4.10 -7.81 -13.44
N HIS A 229 3.14 -6.92 -13.68
CA HIS A 229 1.85 -7.22 -14.29
C HIS A 229 1.50 -6.12 -15.30
N LYS A 230 0.46 -6.33 -16.11
CA LYS A 230 -0.08 -5.28 -16.97
C LYS A 230 -0.88 -4.31 -16.10
N GLU A 231 -0.55 -3.02 -16.18
CA GLU A 231 -1.31 -1.97 -15.49
C GLU A 231 -2.63 -1.69 -16.23
N GLY A 232 -3.65 -1.29 -15.46
CA GLY A 232 -4.92 -0.80 -16.03
C GLY A 232 -4.81 0.65 -16.51
N SER A 233 -5.95 1.22 -16.92
CA SER A 233 -6.09 2.64 -17.23
C SER A 233 -7.31 3.22 -16.54
N ALA A 234 -7.18 4.43 -16.01
CA ALA A 234 -8.32 5.15 -15.45
C ALA A 234 -9.30 5.57 -16.55
N ASN A 235 -10.59 5.50 -16.25
CA ASN A 235 -11.65 6.01 -17.11
C ASN A 235 -11.93 7.51 -16.85
N ASP A 236 -12.77 8.10 -17.70
CA ASP A 236 -13.15 9.52 -17.60
C ASP A 236 -13.89 9.85 -16.30
N ASN A 237 -14.67 8.90 -15.77
CA ASN A 237 -15.38 9.08 -14.49
C ASN A 237 -14.41 9.30 -13.33
N ASN A 238 -13.40 8.42 -13.19
CA ASN A 238 -12.37 8.52 -12.15
C ASN A 238 -11.57 9.83 -12.28
N ILE A 239 -11.31 10.29 -13.50
CA ILE A 239 -10.66 11.58 -13.76
C ILE A 239 -11.57 12.74 -13.32
N SER A 240 -12.87 12.66 -13.62
CA SER A 240 -13.87 13.66 -13.21
C SER A 240 -13.97 13.78 -11.69
N ILE A 241 -14.04 12.66 -10.95
CA ILE A 241 -14.08 12.63 -9.48
C ILE A 241 -12.82 13.31 -8.89
N LEU A 242 -11.63 12.99 -9.42
CA LEU A 242 -10.40 13.65 -9.00
C LEU A 242 -10.41 15.16 -9.31
N ASN A 243 -10.83 15.56 -10.51
CA ASN A 243 -10.88 16.96 -10.90
C ASN A 243 -11.88 17.75 -10.04
N ASN A 244 -13.03 17.16 -9.70
CA ASN A 244 -14.00 17.73 -8.78
C ASN A 244 -13.36 18.00 -7.40
N THR A 245 -12.64 17.01 -6.88
CA THR A 245 -11.89 17.11 -5.60
C THR A 245 -10.84 18.22 -5.63
N ILE A 246 -10.14 18.38 -6.77
CA ILE A 246 -9.15 19.45 -6.96
C ILE A 246 -9.82 20.81 -7.02
N ASN A 247 -10.82 20.98 -7.88
CA ASN A 247 -11.43 22.26 -8.20
C ASN A 247 -12.24 22.82 -7.02
N ASN A 248 -12.90 21.95 -6.26
CA ASN A 248 -13.74 22.33 -5.12
C ASN A 248 -13.03 22.21 -3.77
N ASN A 249 -11.72 21.92 -3.75
CA ASN A 249 -10.92 21.71 -2.54
C ASN A 249 -11.60 20.78 -1.52
N LEU A 250 -12.20 19.69 -1.99
CA LEU A 250 -12.93 18.76 -1.14
C LEU A 250 -11.99 18.13 -0.11
N ILE A 251 -12.44 18.00 1.13
CA ILE A 251 -11.71 17.36 2.23
C ILE A 251 -12.33 16.00 2.57
N TRP A 252 -13.61 15.82 2.23
CA TRP A 252 -14.44 14.69 2.63
C TRP A 252 -15.06 14.04 1.38
N CYS A 253 -15.17 12.72 1.36
CA CYS A 253 -15.96 11.97 0.39
C CYS A 253 -17.22 11.41 1.07
N GLN A 254 -18.33 11.29 0.33
CA GLN A 254 -19.59 10.83 0.90
C GLN A 254 -19.51 9.34 1.29
N ASP A 255 -19.12 8.50 0.35
CA ASP A 255 -18.98 7.06 0.55
C ASP A 255 -17.52 6.72 0.90
N GLY A 256 -17.26 6.45 2.17
CA GLY A 256 -15.92 6.32 2.71
C GLY A 256 -15.83 5.38 3.91
N ILE A 257 -14.82 5.58 4.77
CA ILE A 257 -14.53 4.65 5.88
C ILE A 257 -15.51 4.76 7.06
N ASN A 258 -16.15 5.91 7.26
CA ASN A 258 -17.04 6.17 8.41
C ASN A 258 -18.12 5.10 8.59
N GLN A 259 -18.66 4.57 7.50
CA GLN A 259 -19.67 3.50 7.52
C GLN A 259 -19.20 2.18 8.15
N TYR A 260 -17.90 2.02 8.40
CA TYR A 260 -17.31 0.81 9.03
C TYR A 260 -16.69 1.08 10.40
N LEU A 261 -16.70 2.32 10.90
CA LEU A 261 -16.07 2.67 12.18
C LEU A 261 -16.99 2.41 13.39
N ASP A 262 -18.30 2.39 13.16
CA ASP A 262 -19.34 2.20 14.20
C ASP A 262 -19.92 0.76 14.21
N SER A 263 -19.20 -0.20 13.61
CA SER A 263 -19.60 -1.61 13.48
C SER A 263 -19.05 -2.51 14.59
#